data_AF-A0A6G7PH35-F1
#
_entry.id   AF-A0A6G7PH35-F1
#
_cell.length_a   1.000
_cell.length_b   1.000
_cell.length_c   1.000
_cell.angle_alpha   90.00
_cell.angle_beta   90.00
_cell.angle_gamma   90.00
#
_symmetry.space_group_name_H-M   'P 1'
#
loop_
_entity.id
_entity.type
_entity.pdbx_description
1 polymer ?
#
loop_
_entity_poly.entity_id
_entity_poly.type
_entity_poly.pdbx_seq_one_letter_code
_entity_poly.pdbx_strand_id
1 'polypeptide(L)'
;MLHTWVVMPTCLPTVLRRCPDCSSGRFRADGTFRVNAHHKLLDAWLLVLCASCGATAKLTVLERAHVRSVRPGLLDRLHDNDPGLAAELLQDPLVLRRNRVALDWDGAWRLDTGGPDRPDHEVIDVSVRFAARIPVRPVRLIAEGCGLPRAEVERLISDGRLVSAVRLNGRLSGDFTFTLKR
;
A
#
# COMPACT_ATOMS: atom_id res chain seq x y z
N MET A 1 -11.98 -5.11 26.46
CA MET A 1 -10.54 -5.35 26.22
C MET A 1 -10.19 -4.79 24.85
N LEU A 2 -9.00 -4.22 24.68
CA LEU A 2 -8.56 -3.68 23.39
C LEU A 2 -7.84 -4.77 22.58
N HIS A 3 -8.39 -5.12 21.42
CA HIS A 3 -7.76 -6.03 20.47
C HIS A 3 -6.89 -5.26 19.51
N THR A 4 -5.68 -5.76 19.21
CA THR A 4 -4.79 -5.13 18.22
C THR A 4 -4.85 -5.94 16.93
N TRP A 5 -5.27 -5.29 15.85
CA TRP A 5 -5.19 -5.81 14.50
C TRP A 5 -4.07 -5.12 13.74
N VAL A 6 -3.36 -5.85 12.90
CA VAL A 6 -2.25 -5.32 12.12
C VAL A 6 -2.45 -5.58 10.63
N VAL A 7 -2.44 -4.51 9.84
CA VAL A 7 -2.42 -4.55 8.38
C VAL A 7 -0.97 -4.59 7.94
N MET A 8 -0.56 -5.71 7.34
CA MET A 8 0.82 -5.94 6.92
C MET A 8 0.91 -6.09 5.40
N PRO A 9 1.89 -5.43 4.73
CA PRO A 9 2.15 -5.70 3.34
C PRO A 9 2.69 -7.12 3.17
N THR A 10 2.28 -7.80 2.10
CA THR A 10 2.77 -9.14 1.74
C THR A 10 3.71 -9.09 0.54
N CYS A 11 3.54 -8.08 -0.32
CA CYS A 11 4.37 -7.82 -1.49
C CYS A 11 4.20 -6.35 -1.95
N LEU A 12 4.93 -5.95 -2.99
CA LEU A 12 4.75 -4.64 -3.62
C LEU A 12 3.39 -4.56 -4.34
N PRO A 13 2.71 -3.40 -4.30
CA PRO A 13 1.43 -3.24 -4.99
C PRO A 13 1.57 -3.33 -6.51
N THR A 14 0.49 -3.71 -7.18
CA THR A 14 0.43 -3.65 -8.64
C THR A 14 0.37 -2.21 -9.09
N VAL A 15 1.21 -1.83 -10.06
CA VAL A 15 1.19 -0.52 -10.69
C VAL A 15 0.17 -0.54 -11.84
N LEU A 16 -0.78 0.38 -11.80
CA LEU A 16 -1.80 0.53 -12.83
C LEU A 16 -1.34 1.56 -13.88
N ARG A 17 -1.07 1.06 -15.08
CA ARG A 17 -0.61 1.83 -16.25
C ARG A 17 -0.88 1.03 -17.52
N ARG A 18 -1.24 1.69 -18.61
CA ARG A 18 -1.36 1.03 -19.92
C ARG A 18 0.00 0.59 -20.45
N CYS A 19 0.10 -0.67 -20.87
CA CYS A 19 1.25 -1.18 -21.58
C CYS A 19 1.26 -0.63 -23.02
N PRO A 20 2.42 -0.18 -23.55
CA PRO A 20 2.51 0.21 -24.95
C PRO A 20 2.49 -0.99 -25.90
N ASP A 21 2.92 -2.17 -25.43
CA ASP A 21 3.16 -3.34 -26.28
C ASP A 21 2.01 -4.36 -26.24
N CYS A 22 1.05 -4.22 -25.31
CA CYS A 22 -0.14 -5.07 -25.22
C CYS A 22 -1.34 -4.38 -24.55
N SER A 23 -2.47 -5.08 -24.43
CA SER A 23 -3.71 -4.56 -23.82
C SER A 23 -3.71 -4.49 -22.29
N SER A 24 -2.62 -4.90 -21.63
CA SER A 24 -2.57 -4.96 -20.17
C SER A 24 -2.51 -3.56 -19.54
N GLY A 25 -3.22 -3.42 -18.42
CA GLY A 25 -3.19 -2.23 -17.56
C GLY A 25 -2.39 -2.42 -16.27
N ARG A 26 -1.67 -3.54 -16.13
CA ARG A 26 -1.08 -3.99 -14.86
C ARG A 26 0.42 -4.25 -15.00
N PHE A 27 1.18 -3.68 -14.09
CA PHE A 27 2.62 -3.85 -13.99
C PHE A 27 3.03 -4.32 -12.59
N ARG A 28 4.00 -5.22 -12.52
CA ARG A 28 4.60 -5.70 -11.28
C ARG A 28 5.90 -4.95 -11.02
N ALA A 29 6.08 -4.46 -9.80
CA ALA A 29 7.38 -3.99 -9.34
C ALA A 29 8.10 -5.15 -8.66
N ASP A 30 9.40 -5.30 -8.94
CA ASP A 30 10.27 -6.33 -8.35
C ASP A 30 11.37 -5.73 -7.46
N GLY A 31 11.43 -4.40 -7.33
CA GLY A 31 12.45 -3.69 -6.58
C GLY A 31 13.69 -3.32 -7.40
N THR A 32 13.70 -3.56 -8.71
CA THR A 32 14.85 -3.25 -9.56
C THR A 32 14.89 -1.77 -9.93
N PHE A 33 16.03 -1.14 -9.76
CA PHE A 33 16.29 0.22 -10.18
C PHE A 33 17.31 0.26 -11.32
N ARG A 34 17.21 1.34 -12.11
CA ARG A 34 18.26 1.75 -13.03
C ARG A 34 18.71 3.15 -12.66
N VAL A 35 20.00 3.29 -12.40
CA VAL A 35 20.65 4.59 -12.19
C VAL A 35 21.57 4.86 -13.37
N ASN A 36 21.39 6.01 -14.00
CA ASN A 36 22.28 6.52 -15.03
C ASN A 36 22.94 7.80 -14.52
N ALA A 37 24.21 7.98 -14.85
CA ALA A 37 24.95 9.20 -14.58
C ALA A 37 25.40 9.85 -15.89
N HIS A 38 25.28 11.17 -15.98
CA HIS A 38 25.87 11.96 -17.04
C HIS A 38 26.49 13.23 -16.45
N HIS A 39 27.82 13.30 -16.47
CA HIS A 39 28.58 14.32 -15.75
C HIS A 39 28.20 14.34 -14.26
N LYS A 40 27.69 15.47 -13.75
CA LYS A 40 27.26 15.64 -12.36
C LYS A 40 25.77 15.40 -12.13
N LEU A 41 25.07 14.85 -13.12
CA LEU A 41 23.62 14.66 -13.07
C LEU A 41 23.28 13.17 -13.06
N LEU A 42 22.27 12.83 -12.26
CA LEU A 42 21.75 11.47 -12.08
C LEU A 42 20.30 11.39 -12.55
N ASP A 43 20.00 10.33 -13.29
CA ASP A 43 18.65 9.91 -13.60
C ASP A 43 18.45 8.52 -12.98
N ALA A 44 17.33 8.31 -12.29
CA ALA A 44 17.02 7.03 -11.66
C ALA A 44 15.57 6.63 -11.92
N TRP A 45 15.37 5.35 -12.20
CA TRP A 45 14.05 4.77 -12.44
C TRP A 45 13.85 3.51 -11.61
N LEU A 46 12.65 3.32 -11.07
CA LEU A 46 12.15 2.01 -10.66
C LEU A 46 11.63 1.30 -11.91
N LEU A 47 12.11 0.09 -12.15
CA LEU A 47 11.67 -0.75 -13.27
C LEU A 47 10.44 -1.54 -12.84
N VAL A 48 9.46 -1.61 -13.73
CA VAL A 48 8.25 -2.41 -13.54
C VAL A 48 7.96 -3.21 -14.80
N LEU A 49 7.50 -4.45 -14.64
CA LEU A 49 7.28 -5.39 -15.75
C LEU A 49 5.79 -5.56 -16.00
N CYS A 50 5.38 -5.52 -17.27
CA CYS A 50 4.00 -5.79 -17.66
C CYS A 50 3.62 -7.19 -17.18
N ALA A 51 2.51 -7.30 -16.45
CA ALA A 51 2.06 -8.57 -15.88
C ALA A 51 1.63 -9.60 -16.96
N SER A 52 1.49 -9.18 -18.22
CA SER A 52 1.05 -10.02 -19.33
C SER A 52 2.16 -10.35 -20.33
N CYS A 53 2.89 -9.35 -20.84
CA CYS A 53 3.91 -9.55 -21.88
C CYS A 53 5.36 -9.40 -21.38
N GLY A 54 5.57 -9.03 -20.10
CA GLY A 54 6.90 -8.85 -19.53
C GLY A 54 7.64 -7.56 -19.95
N ALA A 55 7.05 -6.73 -20.81
CA ALA A 55 7.66 -5.47 -21.23
C ALA A 55 7.99 -4.56 -20.03
N THR A 56 9.19 -3.97 -20.03
CA THR A 56 9.66 -3.08 -18.96
C THR A 56 9.16 -1.65 -19.17
N ALA A 57 8.52 -1.08 -18.15
CA ALA A 57 8.30 0.35 -18.03
C ALA A 57 9.20 0.95 -16.95
N LYS A 58 9.56 2.22 -17.12
CA LYS A 58 10.36 2.99 -16.17
C LYS A 58 9.46 3.97 -15.42
N LEU A 59 9.52 3.93 -14.09
CA LEU A 59 8.94 4.95 -13.22
C LEU A 59 10.05 5.86 -12.74
N THR A 60 9.99 7.13 -13.10
CA THR A 60 11.02 8.11 -12.78
C THR A 60 11.03 8.42 -11.28
N VAL A 61 12.18 8.19 -10.66
CA VAL A 61 12.48 8.49 -9.25
C VAL A 61 13.27 9.79 -9.18
N LEU A 62 14.35 9.91 -9.96
CA LEU A 62 15.15 11.12 -10.12
C LEU A 62 15.18 11.51 -11.61
N GLU A 63 14.96 12.79 -11.94
CA GLU A 63 15.42 13.35 -13.24
C GLU A 63 16.51 14.32 -12.93
N ARG A 64 17.62 14.21 -13.67
CA ARG A 64 18.63 15.26 -13.80
C ARG A 64 19.00 15.85 -12.44
N ALA A 65 19.08 14.99 -11.42
CA ALA A 65 19.38 15.41 -10.06
C ALA A 65 20.89 15.62 -9.96
N HIS A 66 21.32 16.77 -9.44
CA HIS A 66 22.75 16.99 -9.25
C HIS A 66 23.27 16.00 -8.20
N VAL A 67 24.39 15.32 -8.47
CA VAL A 67 24.93 14.26 -7.60
C VAL A 67 25.09 14.72 -6.15
N ARG A 68 25.48 15.98 -5.94
CA ARG A 68 25.63 16.58 -4.60
C ARG A 68 24.31 16.83 -3.84
N SER A 69 23.16 16.82 -4.53
CA SER A 69 21.85 16.95 -3.87
C SER A 69 21.23 15.60 -3.52
N VAL A 70 21.83 14.49 -3.95
CA VAL A 70 21.36 13.14 -3.65
C VAL A 70 22.11 12.64 -2.41
N ARG A 71 21.37 12.21 -1.39
CA ARG A 71 21.96 11.64 -0.18
C ARG A 71 22.71 10.35 -0.56
N PRO A 72 23.97 10.14 -0.10
CA PRO A 72 24.75 8.95 -0.43
C PRO A 72 24.00 7.65 -0.15
N GLY A 73 23.40 7.50 1.05
CA GLY A 73 22.63 6.31 1.39
C GLY A 73 21.39 6.07 0.54
N LEU A 74 20.82 7.08 -0.14
CA LEU A 74 19.77 6.86 -1.13
C LEU A 74 20.36 6.27 -2.42
N LEU A 75 21.51 6.78 -2.84
CA LEU A 75 22.20 6.28 -4.03
C LEU A 75 22.64 4.82 -3.85
N ASP A 76 23.15 4.46 -2.67
CA ASP A 76 23.53 3.08 -2.33
C ASP A 76 22.31 2.16 -2.42
N ARG A 77 21.20 2.51 -1.76
CA ARG A 77 19.94 1.73 -1.82
C ARG A 77 19.38 1.58 -3.24
N LEU A 78 19.53 2.61 -4.10
CA LEU A 78 19.16 2.52 -5.50
C LEU A 78 20.05 1.54 -6.28
N HIS A 79 21.36 1.51 -6.00
CA HIS A 79 22.28 0.57 -6.65
C HIS A 79 22.08 -0.87 -6.15
N ASP A 80 21.77 -1.05 -4.88
CA ASP A 80 21.55 -2.36 -4.24
C ASP A 80 20.20 -2.98 -4.56
N ASN A 81 19.34 -2.29 -5.31
CA ASN A 81 17.97 -2.70 -5.59
C ASN A 81 17.14 -2.98 -4.32
N ASP A 82 17.23 -2.07 -3.34
CA ASP A 82 16.56 -2.25 -2.05
C ASP A 82 15.02 -2.35 -2.22
N PRO A 83 14.40 -3.49 -1.90
CA PRO A 83 12.95 -3.66 -2.00
C PRO A 83 12.17 -2.77 -1.03
N GLY A 84 12.77 -2.42 0.13
CA GLY A 84 12.21 -1.45 1.06
C GLY A 84 12.13 -0.05 0.45
N LEU A 85 13.14 0.35 -0.31
CA LEU A 85 13.11 1.63 -1.04
C LEU A 85 12.02 1.64 -2.11
N ALA A 86 11.83 0.53 -2.83
CA ALA A 86 10.74 0.41 -3.79
C ALA A 86 9.36 0.54 -3.12
N ALA A 87 9.18 -0.08 -1.96
CA ALA A 87 7.95 0.03 -1.17
C ALA A 87 7.69 1.48 -0.70
N GLU A 88 8.73 2.17 -0.22
CA GLU A 88 8.67 3.60 0.17
C GLU A 88 8.27 4.48 -1.02
N LEU A 89 8.95 4.33 -2.16
CA LEU A 89 8.74 5.16 -3.35
C LEU A 89 7.37 4.94 -4.00
N LEU A 90 6.87 3.71 -4.02
CA LEU A 90 5.52 3.43 -4.51
C LEU A 90 4.44 4.04 -3.60
N GLN A 91 4.74 4.25 -2.32
CA GLN A 91 3.83 4.94 -1.39
C GLN A 91 3.96 6.47 -1.45
N ASP A 92 4.98 7.03 -2.11
CA ASP A 92 5.19 8.47 -2.22
C ASP A 92 4.22 9.10 -3.24
N PRO A 93 3.30 9.99 -2.82
CA PRO A 93 2.39 10.67 -3.73
C PRO A 93 3.08 11.49 -4.83
N LEU A 94 4.29 12.01 -4.59
CA LEU A 94 5.06 12.75 -5.60
C LEU A 94 5.51 11.82 -6.74
N VAL A 95 6.02 10.63 -6.41
CA VAL A 95 6.40 9.61 -7.39
C VAL A 95 5.20 9.16 -8.21
N LEU A 96 4.07 8.88 -7.55
CA LEU A 96 2.84 8.46 -8.23
C LEU A 96 2.31 9.54 -9.19
N ARG A 97 2.23 10.80 -8.74
CA ARG A 97 1.79 11.93 -9.57
C ARG A 97 2.69 12.16 -10.77
N ARG A 98 4.00 12.17 -10.54
CA ARG A 98 5.00 12.39 -11.60
C ARG A 98 4.86 11.35 -12.71
N ASN A 99 4.65 10.10 -12.34
CA ASN A 99 4.54 8.98 -13.27
C ASN A 99 3.11 8.77 -13.79
N ARG A 100 2.12 9.51 -13.27
CA ARG A 100 0.69 9.39 -13.60
C ARG A 100 0.19 7.94 -13.45
N VAL A 101 0.60 7.30 -12.37
CA VAL A 101 0.20 5.91 -12.06
C VAL A 101 -0.64 5.85 -10.80
N ALA A 102 -1.51 4.84 -10.75
CA ALA A 102 -2.22 4.45 -9.55
C ALA A 102 -1.73 3.09 -9.06
N LEU A 103 -2.02 2.77 -7.80
CA LEU A 103 -1.68 1.48 -7.21
C LEU A 103 -2.92 0.66 -6.93
N ASP A 104 -2.82 -0.62 -7.23
CA ASP A 104 -3.75 -1.64 -6.78
C ASP A 104 -3.08 -2.48 -5.70
N TRP A 105 -3.64 -2.39 -4.50
CA TRP A 105 -3.18 -3.10 -3.31
C TRP A 105 -3.92 -4.43 -3.10
N ASP A 106 -4.83 -4.81 -4.01
CA ASP A 106 -5.51 -6.09 -3.88
C ASP A 106 -4.51 -7.26 -3.94
N GLY A 107 -4.58 -8.13 -2.94
CA GLY A 107 -3.63 -9.23 -2.75
C GLY A 107 -2.23 -8.83 -2.24
N ALA A 108 -1.97 -7.55 -1.96
CA ALA A 108 -0.68 -7.04 -1.50
C ALA A 108 -0.62 -6.77 0.02
N TRP A 109 -1.64 -7.19 0.77
CA TRP A 109 -1.68 -7.07 2.22
C TRP A 109 -2.46 -8.21 2.86
N ARG A 110 -2.23 -8.42 4.15
CA ARG A 110 -3.00 -9.33 5.01
C ARG A 110 -3.41 -8.63 6.30
N LEU A 111 -4.52 -9.08 6.88
CA LEU A 111 -4.93 -8.70 8.23
C LEU A 111 -4.45 -9.77 9.22
N ASP A 112 -3.75 -9.34 10.26
CA ASP A 112 -3.47 -10.16 11.44
C ASP A 112 -4.35 -9.70 12.59
N THR A 113 -5.24 -10.57 13.08
CA THR A 113 -6.16 -10.27 14.19
C THR A 113 -5.67 -10.77 15.55
N GLY A 114 -4.49 -11.41 15.61
CA GLY A 114 -3.91 -11.91 16.86
C GLY A 114 -4.46 -13.27 17.34
N GLY A 115 -5.20 -14.01 16.49
CA GLY A 115 -5.68 -15.37 16.79
C GLY A 115 -7.21 -15.52 16.88
N PRO A 116 -7.72 -16.75 17.10
CA PRO A 116 -9.14 -17.11 17.01
C PRO A 116 -9.97 -16.79 18.26
N ASP A 117 -9.41 -16.11 19.26
CA ASP A 117 -10.17 -15.60 20.42
C ASP A 117 -11.13 -14.51 19.94
N ARG A 118 -12.22 -14.97 19.33
CA ARG A 118 -13.42 -14.19 19.10
C ARG A 118 -13.91 -13.80 20.49
N PRO A 119 -13.89 -12.52 20.82
CA PRO A 119 -14.42 -12.10 22.10
C PRO A 119 -15.90 -12.44 22.08
N ASP A 120 -16.32 -13.34 22.97
CA ASP A 120 -17.73 -13.61 23.25
C ASP A 120 -18.31 -12.47 24.11
N HIS A 121 -17.89 -11.25 23.80
CA HIS A 121 -18.18 -10.04 24.54
C HIS A 121 -19.16 -9.19 23.73
N GLU A 122 -20.14 -8.65 24.45
CA GLU A 122 -21.18 -7.76 23.94
C GLU A 122 -20.59 -6.49 23.28
N VAL A 123 -19.39 -6.06 23.71
CA VAL A 123 -18.67 -4.92 23.13
C VAL A 123 -17.19 -5.27 22.91
N ILE A 124 -16.69 -4.98 21.71
CA ILE A 124 -15.31 -5.22 21.29
C ILE A 124 -14.67 -3.89 20.87
N ASP A 125 -13.55 -3.53 21.51
CA ASP A 125 -12.72 -2.40 21.09
C ASP A 125 -11.53 -2.93 20.28
N VAL A 126 -11.30 -2.36 19.10
CA VAL A 126 -10.22 -2.79 18.19
C VAL A 126 -9.35 -1.59 17.82
N SER A 127 -8.04 -1.74 17.97
CA SER A 127 -7.02 -0.86 17.40
C SER A 127 -6.42 -1.49 16.16
N VAL A 128 -6.61 -0.85 15.01
CA VAL A 128 -6.05 -1.26 13.72
C VAL A 128 -4.76 -0.47 13.48
N ARG A 129 -3.65 -1.18 13.30
CA ARG A 129 -2.32 -0.62 13.05
C ARG A 129 -1.83 -0.96 11.65
N PHE A 130 -1.19 0.00 10.98
CA PHE A 130 -0.66 -0.16 9.64
C PHE A 130 0.87 -0.28 9.66
N ALA A 131 1.39 -1.42 9.21
CA ALA A 131 2.84 -1.61 9.07
C ALA A 131 3.43 -0.86 7.84
N ALA A 132 2.57 -0.39 6.94
CA ALA A 132 2.91 0.43 5.78
C ALA A 132 1.70 1.29 5.38
N ARG A 133 1.88 2.34 4.57
CA ARG A 133 0.77 3.17 4.06
C ARG A 133 0.00 2.41 2.97
N ILE A 134 -0.83 1.47 3.39
CA ILE A 134 -1.68 0.64 2.52
C ILE A 134 -3.10 1.22 2.55
N PRO A 135 -3.59 1.85 1.47
CA PRO A 135 -4.95 2.38 1.42
C PRO A 135 -5.98 1.25 1.37
N VAL A 136 -6.61 0.94 2.50
CA VAL A 136 -7.67 -0.09 2.61
C VAL A 136 -9.01 0.55 2.91
N ARG A 137 -10.10 -0.08 2.47
CA ARG A 137 -11.46 0.31 2.89
C ARG A 137 -11.75 -0.32 4.25
N PRO A 138 -12.03 0.47 5.31
CA PRO A 138 -12.28 -0.08 6.65
C PRO A 138 -13.40 -1.11 6.68
N VAL A 139 -14.47 -0.92 5.92
CA VAL A 139 -15.57 -1.91 5.77
C VAL A 139 -15.06 -3.28 5.32
N ARG A 140 -14.15 -3.34 4.33
CA ARG A 140 -13.56 -4.61 3.86
C ARG A 140 -12.72 -5.25 4.97
N LEU A 141 -11.91 -4.44 5.65
CA LEU A 141 -11.01 -4.90 6.70
C LEU A 141 -11.79 -5.45 7.91
N ILE A 142 -12.84 -4.75 8.34
CA ILE A 142 -13.68 -5.19 9.47
C ILE A 142 -14.50 -6.42 9.11
N ALA A 143 -15.01 -6.50 7.88
CA ALA A 143 -15.68 -7.70 7.38
C ALA A 143 -14.76 -8.93 7.45
N GLU A 144 -13.51 -8.79 6.99
CA GLU A 144 -12.50 -9.85 7.03
C GLU A 144 -12.14 -10.25 8.46
N GLY A 145 -11.82 -9.29 9.34
CA GLY A 145 -11.42 -9.58 10.72
C GLY A 145 -12.54 -10.12 11.60
N CYS A 146 -13.79 -9.70 11.38
CA CYS A 146 -14.95 -10.22 12.13
C CYS A 146 -15.54 -11.51 11.51
N GLY A 147 -15.21 -11.82 10.27
CA GLY A 147 -15.86 -12.86 9.48
C GLY A 147 -17.33 -12.55 9.17
N LEU A 148 -17.63 -11.28 8.87
CA LEU A 148 -18.98 -10.78 8.56
C LEU A 148 -19.09 -10.39 7.08
N PRO A 149 -20.29 -10.48 6.47
CA PRO A 149 -20.53 -9.87 5.16
C PRO A 149 -20.31 -8.35 5.21
N ARG A 150 -19.82 -7.76 4.11
CA ARG A 150 -19.62 -6.29 4.03
C ARG A 150 -20.91 -5.51 4.26
N ALA A 151 -22.03 -5.99 3.73
CA ALA A 151 -23.35 -5.39 3.94
C ALA A 151 -23.75 -5.38 5.42
N GLU A 152 -23.33 -6.39 6.19
CA GLU A 152 -23.58 -6.42 7.63
C GLU A 152 -22.78 -5.35 8.36
N VAL A 153 -21.52 -5.17 7.98
CA VAL A 153 -20.66 -4.11 8.54
C VAL A 153 -21.25 -2.72 8.23
N GLU A 154 -21.75 -2.50 7.02
CA GLU A 154 -22.39 -1.23 6.63
C GLU A 154 -23.68 -0.96 7.40
N ARG A 155 -24.49 -1.99 7.65
CA ARG A 155 -25.65 -1.92 8.54
C ARG A 155 -25.25 -1.54 9.96
N LEU A 156 -24.27 -2.23 10.53
CA LEU A 156 -23.78 -1.94 11.89
C LEU A 156 -23.24 -0.50 12.04
N ILE A 157 -22.62 0.05 10.99
CA ILE A 157 -22.21 1.47 10.95
C ILE A 157 -23.44 2.37 10.98
N SER A 158 -24.46 2.06 10.17
CA SER A 158 -25.69 2.85 10.05
C SER A 158 -26.52 2.83 11.34
N ASP A 159 -26.56 1.67 12.02
CA ASP A 159 -27.27 1.46 13.28
C ASP A 159 -26.52 2.01 14.51
N GLY A 160 -25.31 2.59 14.33
CA GLY A 160 -24.49 3.10 15.42
C GLY A 160 -23.91 2.02 16.35
N ARG A 161 -23.94 0.76 15.90
CA ARG A 161 -23.38 -0.41 16.59
C ARG A 161 -21.90 -0.60 16.29
N LEU A 162 -21.41 -0.05 15.19
CA LEU A 162 -20.00 0.03 14.85
C LEU A 162 -19.61 1.50 14.77
N VAL A 163 -18.82 1.97 15.75
CA VAL A 163 -18.43 3.37 15.90
C VAL A 163 -16.92 3.54 15.82
N SER A 164 -16.47 4.67 15.29
CA SER A 164 -15.06 5.00 15.11
C SER A 164 -14.90 6.51 15.09
N ALA A 165 -13.77 7.01 15.58
CA ALA A 165 -13.42 8.43 15.49
C ALA A 165 -13.15 8.88 14.05
N VAL A 166 -12.76 7.96 13.17
CA VAL A 166 -12.53 8.19 11.74
C VAL A 166 -13.70 7.71 10.90
N ARG A 167 -13.88 8.33 9.73
CA ARG A 167 -14.90 7.91 8.75
C ARG A 167 -14.53 6.57 8.12
N LEU A 168 -15.43 5.59 8.22
CA LEU A 168 -15.18 4.21 7.76
C LEU A 168 -15.60 3.94 6.30
N ASN A 169 -16.27 4.90 5.65
CA ASN A 169 -16.75 4.78 4.27
C ASN A 169 -15.68 5.08 3.18
N GLY A 170 -14.54 5.65 3.58
CA GLY A 170 -13.42 5.98 2.70
C GLY A 170 -12.35 4.88 2.59
N ARG A 171 -11.17 5.27 2.10
CA ARG A 171 -9.94 4.48 2.28
C ARG A 171 -9.12 5.13 3.40
N LEU A 172 -8.55 4.32 4.26
CA LEU A 172 -7.60 4.73 5.29
C LEU A 172 -6.27 4.03 5.04
N SER A 173 -5.18 4.74 5.35
CA SER A 173 -3.81 4.23 5.21
C SER A 173 -3.01 4.40 6.51
N GLY A 174 -3.70 4.68 7.62
CA GLY A 174 -3.10 4.96 8.91
C GLY A 174 -3.97 4.43 10.03
N ASP A 175 -3.36 4.32 11.20
CA ASP A 175 -3.94 3.68 12.38
C ASP A 175 -5.29 4.30 12.76
N PHE A 176 -6.21 3.45 13.18
CA PHE A 176 -7.51 3.88 13.68
C PHE A 176 -8.08 2.88 14.68
N THR A 177 -9.09 3.31 15.41
CA THR A 177 -9.80 2.47 16.38
C THR A 177 -11.27 2.41 16.02
N PHE A 178 -11.91 1.27 16.27
CA PHE A 178 -13.36 1.15 16.21
C PHE A 178 -13.87 0.29 17.37
N THR A 179 -15.11 0.55 17.75
CA THR A 179 -15.84 -0.23 18.75
C THR A 179 -17.03 -0.90 18.06
N LEU A 180 -17.19 -2.20 18.27
CA LEU A 180 -18.29 -3.01 17.78
C LEU A 180 -19.16 -3.48 18.94
N LYS A 181 -20.46 -3.18 18.90
CA LYS A 181 -21.48 -3.62 19.86
C LYS A 181 -22.30 -4.75 19.23
N ARG A 182 -22.11 -5.98 19.70
CA ARG A 182 -22.78 -7.19 19.22
C ARG A 182 -24.12 -7.45 19.90
#